data_AF-A0A265QB73-F1
#
_entry.id   AF-A0A265QB73-F1
#
_cell.length_a   1.000
_cell.length_b   1.000
_cell.length_c   1.000
_cell.angle_alpha   90.00
_cell.angle_beta   90.00
_cell.angle_gamma   90.00
#
_symmetry.space_group_name_H-M   'P 1'
#
loop_
_entity.id
_entity.type
_entity.pdbx_description
1 polymer ?
#
loop_
_entity_poly.entity_id
_entity_poly.type
_entity_poly.pdbx_seq_one_letter_code
_entity_poly.pdbx_strand_id
1 'polypeptide(L)'
;MPSQPIKNDLETFKELGRVLGILHSKLKNNTDLIEQEDRFSLEDLWKQTKNKWKDVQKQFDCSTFTASNFEELIDEMATYQNIKNTFIHGDLGKWNLLYNSPKVYIIDFGEVRKGDNHLDIAAILTSMISFDLSEEFTCKYLRAFHEEYKNYMEDSKWEKLQKNIQLWILRGMLALLLYSSNKPNFIESVKKMIDLELKLSNIICENFI
;
A
#
# COMPACT_ATOMS: atom_id res chain seq x y z
N MET A 1 8.22 -14.41 -24.25
CA MET A 1 8.48 -12.99 -24.59
C MET A 1 8.95 -12.29 -23.32
N PRO A 2 9.95 -11.41 -23.37
CA PRO A 2 10.39 -10.66 -22.19
C PRO A 2 9.27 -9.72 -21.70
N SER A 3 9.13 -9.56 -20.38
CA SER A 3 8.20 -8.60 -19.78
C SER A 3 8.59 -7.17 -20.17
N GLN A 4 7.61 -6.34 -20.50
CA GLN A 4 7.83 -4.92 -20.75
C GLN A 4 7.86 -4.15 -19.43
N PRO A 5 8.52 -2.98 -19.36
CA PRO A 5 8.32 -2.06 -18.25
C PRO A 5 6.84 -1.74 -18.10
N ILE A 6 6.32 -1.81 -16.87
CA ILE A 6 4.92 -1.44 -16.61
C ILE A 6 4.71 0.03 -16.94
N LYS A 7 3.61 0.33 -17.64
CA LYS A 7 3.29 1.70 -18.03
C LYS A 7 2.49 2.40 -16.94
N ASN A 8 2.73 3.69 -16.77
CA ASN A 8 1.97 4.55 -15.87
C ASN A 8 0.88 5.29 -16.64
N ASP A 9 -0.08 4.54 -17.20
CA ASP A 9 -1.16 5.04 -18.05
C ASP A 9 -2.53 4.52 -17.61
N LEU A 10 -3.58 5.18 -18.10
CA LEU A 10 -4.97 4.92 -17.71
C LEU A 10 -5.39 3.46 -17.92
N GLU A 11 -5.02 2.86 -19.05
CA GLU A 11 -5.40 1.48 -19.37
C GLU A 11 -4.71 0.48 -18.45
N THR A 12 -3.48 0.78 -18.02
CA THR A 12 -2.81 -0.03 -17.02
C THR A 12 -3.54 0.04 -15.67
N PHE A 13 -3.98 1.21 -15.20
CA PHE A 13 -4.75 1.31 -13.95
C PHE A 13 -6.10 0.59 -14.01
N LYS A 14 -6.79 0.62 -15.15
CA LYS A 14 -8.00 -0.19 -15.36
C LYS A 14 -7.70 -1.67 -15.25
N GLU A 15 -6.66 -2.13 -15.95
CA GLU A 15 -6.27 -3.55 -15.91
C GLU A 15 -5.84 -3.98 -14.51
N LEU A 16 -5.14 -3.13 -13.75
CA LEU A 16 -4.78 -3.40 -12.36
C LEU A 16 -6.02 -3.57 -11.48
N GLY A 17 -7.00 -2.66 -11.61
CA GLY A 17 -8.27 -2.76 -10.88
C GLY A 17 -9.00 -4.07 -11.20
N ARG A 18 -9.08 -4.43 -12.49
CA ARG A 18 -9.71 -5.66 -12.96
C ARG A 18 -9.00 -6.91 -12.44
N VAL A 19 -7.68 -7.01 -12.60
CA VAL A 19 -6.89 -8.19 -12.21
C VAL A 19 -6.90 -8.38 -10.70
N LEU A 20 -6.75 -7.30 -9.92
CA LEU A 20 -6.79 -7.38 -8.47
C LEU A 20 -8.20 -7.70 -7.95
N GLY A 21 -9.25 -7.17 -8.59
CA GLY A 21 -10.63 -7.52 -8.29
C GLY A 21 -10.92 -9.00 -8.50
N ILE A 22 -10.45 -9.56 -9.63
CA ILE A 22 -10.54 -11.00 -9.90
C ILE A 22 -9.76 -11.79 -8.84
N LEU A 23 -8.52 -11.41 -8.52
CA LEU A 23 -7.71 -12.09 -7.53
C LEU A 23 -8.44 -12.15 -6.18
N HIS A 24 -8.81 -10.99 -5.62
CA HIS A 24 -9.47 -10.93 -4.32
C HIS A 24 -10.83 -11.63 -4.30
N SER A 25 -11.62 -11.55 -5.38
CA SER A 25 -12.92 -12.26 -5.44
C SER A 25 -12.75 -13.78 -5.39
N LYS A 26 -11.68 -14.32 -5.99
CA LYS A 26 -11.35 -15.76 -5.92
C LYS A 26 -10.77 -16.16 -4.56
N LEU A 27 -10.06 -15.25 -3.90
CA LEU A 27 -9.46 -15.47 -2.59
C LEU A 27 -10.43 -15.32 -1.42
N LYS A 28 -11.50 -14.53 -1.57
CA LYS A 28 -12.44 -14.15 -0.50
C LYS A 28 -12.98 -15.32 0.31
N ASN A 29 -13.34 -16.41 -0.36
CA ASN A 29 -13.93 -17.60 0.27
C ASN A 29 -12.98 -18.80 0.25
N ASN A 30 -11.69 -18.60 -0.03
CA ASN A 30 -10.74 -19.69 -0.07
C ASN A 30 -10.38 -20.14 1.35
N THR A 31 -10.44 -21.44 1.61
CA THR A 31 -10.09 -22.06 2.90
C THR A 31 -8.85 -22.94 2.83
N ASP A 32 -8.32 -23.17 1.63
CA ASP A 32 -7.30 -24.18 1.36
C ASP A 32 -5.89 -23.57 1.32
N LEU A 33 -5.78 -22.24 1.30
CA LEU A 33 -4.51 -21.54 1.34
C LEU A 33 -3.92 -21.54 2.74
N ILE A 34 -2.61 -21.79 2.80
CA ILE A 34 -1.82 -21.71 4.02
C ILE A 34 -1.29 -20.29 4.17
N GLU A 35 -1.62 -19.64 5.28
CA GLU A 35 -1.11 -18.31 5.62
C GLU A 35 0.42 -18.36 5.80
N GLN A 36 1.12 -17.44 5.15
CA GLN A 36 2.52 -17.13 5.39
C GLN A 36 2.63 -16.15 6.58
N GLU A 37 3.78 -16.17 7.23
CA GLU A 37 4.09 -15.24 8.32
C GLU A 37 4.18 -13.79 7.79
N ASP A 38 3.57 -12.83 8.49
CA ASP A 38 3.72 -11.41 8.16
C ASP A 38 5.08 -10.91 8.65
N ARG A 39 6.13 -11.08 7.84
CA ARG A 39 7.50 -10.65 8.18
C ARG A 39 7.63 -9.14 8.37
N PHE A 40 6.62 -8.39 7.94
CA PHE A 40 6.53 -6.93 8.03
C PHE A 40 5.34 -6.49 8.89
N SER A 41 4.99 -7.29 9.90
CA SER A 41 3.98 -6.90 10.90
C SER A 41 4.38 -5.56 11.53
N LEU A 42 3.41 -4.64 11.67
CA LEU A 42 3.71 -3.30 12.18
C LEU A 42 4.23 -3.36 13.62
N GLU A 43 3.67 -4.28 14.42
CA GLU A 43 4.05 -4.51 15.81
C GLU A 43 5.51 -4.96 15.94
N ASP A 44 5.94 -5.94 15.15
CA ASP A 44 7.31 -6.45 15.21
C ASP A 44 8.31 -5.44 14.66
N LEU A 45 7.96 -4.75 13.57
CA LEU A 45 8.78 -3.66 13.04
C LEU A 45 8.96 -2.58 14.12
N TRP A 46 7.88 -2.12 14.73
CA TRP A 46 7.93 -1.07 15.75
C TRP A 46 8.75 -1.49 16.96
N LYS A 47 8.55 -2.70 17.48
CA LYS A 47 9.32 -3.25 18.59
C LYS A 47 10.83 -3.22 18.31
N GLN A 48 11.23 -3.51 17.08
CA GLN A 48 12.63 -3.51 16.66
C GLN A 48 13.19 -2.10 16.39
N THR A 49 12.35 -1.15 15.99
CA THR A 49 12.80 0.18 15.56
C THR A 49 12.54 1.30 16.53
N LYS A 50 11.74 1.10 17.59
CA LYS A 50 11.30 2.17 18.53
C LYS A 50 12.45 3.04 19.04
N ASN A 51 13.58 2.44 19.41
CA ASN A 51 14.74 3.21 19.88
C ASN A 51 15.39 4.01 18.75
N LYS A 52 15.60 3.41 17.58
CA LYS A 52 16.16 4.11 16.41
C LYS A 52 15.26 5.26 15.95
N TRP A 53 13.93 5.10 16.06
CA TRP A 53 12.97 6.14 15.71
C TRP A 53 13.17 7.40 16.55
N LYS A 54 13.45 7.26 17.85
CA LYS A 54 13.68 8.39 18.74
C LYS A 54 14.84 9.29 18.30
N ASP A 55 15.84 8.71 17.64
CA ASP A 55 17.01 9.43 17.14
C ASP A 55 16.72 10.23 15.87
N VAL A 56 15.77 9.76 15.05
CA VAL A 56 15.50 10.34 13.72
C VAL A 56 14.18 11.10 13.63
N GLN A 57 13.24 10.89 14.55
CA GLN A 57 11.88 11.44 14.49
C GLN A 57 11.83 12.97 14.32
N LYS A 58 12.80 13.70 14.89
CA LYS A 58 12.88 15.17 14.78
C LYS A 58 13.17 15.66 13.35
N GLN A 59 13.55 14.77 12.44
CA GLN A 59 13.84 15.08 11.04
C GLN A 59 12.61 14.96 10.13
N PHE A 60 11.50 14.46 10.68
CA PHE A 60 10.26 14.19 9.96
C PHE A 60 9.12 14.98 10.57
N ASP A 61 8.30 15.55 9.70
CA ASP A 61 7.00 16.10 10.10
C ASP A 61 5.96 15.00 9.91
N CYS A 62 5.46 14.48 11.02
CA CYS A 62 4.43 13.44 11.05
C CYS A 62 3.07 14.00 11.50
N SER A 63 2.89 15.32 11.52
CA SER A 63 1.63 15.98 11.88
C SER A 63 0.48 15.70 10.92
N THR A 64 0.78 15.03 9.81
CA THR A 64 -0.12 14.75 8.70
C THR A 64 -0.90 13.46 8.89
N PHE A 65 -0.45 12.61 9.81
CA PHE A 65 -1.22 11.46 10.25
C PHE A 65 -2.34 11.89 11.20
N THR A 66 -3.43 11.12 11.25
CA THR A 66 -4.64 11.47 12.03
C THR A 66 -4.46 11.40 13.55
N ALA A 67 -3.34 10.89 14.05
CA ALA A 67 -3.06 10.72 15.47
C ALA A 67 -2.28 11.91 16.04
N SER A 68 -2.41 12.16 17.35
CA SER A 68 -1.75 13.30 18.01
C SER A 68 -0.23 13.15 18.09
N ASN A 69 0.27 11.92 18.00
CA ASN A 69 1.68 11.60 17.94
C ASN A 69 1.94 10.25 17.22
N PHE A 70 3.20 9.99 16.89
CA PHE A 70 3.60 8.80 16.14
C PHE A 70 3.42 7.48 16.92
N GLU A 71 3.59 7.46 18.24
CA GLU A 71 3.39 6.22 19.01
C GLU A 71 1.91 5.83 19.04
N GLU A 72 1.01 6.80 19.24
CA GLU A 72 -0.44 6.61 19.17
C GLU A 72 -0.87 6.11 17.79
N LEU A 73 -0.29 6.67 16.72
CA LEU A 73 -0.52 6.20 15.36
C LEU A 73 -0.13 4.73 15.17
N ILE A 74 1.03 4.33 15.70
CA ILE A 74 1.47 2.94 15.62
C ILE A 74 0.50 2.03 16.35
N ASP A 75 0.05 2.39 17.55
CA ASP A 75 -0.90 1.59 18.34
C ASP A 75 -2.26 1.47 17.63
N GLU A 76 -2.75 2.57 17.04
CA GLU A 76 -3.97 2.58 16.22
C GLU A 76 -3.84 1.64 15.01
N MET A 77 -2.74 1.77 14.26
CA MET A 77 -2.52 1.00 13.03
C MET A 77 -2.17 -0.46 13.30
N ALA A 78 -1.54 -0.76 14.44
CA ALA A 78 -1.31 -2.12 14.90
C ALA A 78 -2.64 -2.81 15.25
N THR A 79 -3.57 -2.08 15.85
CA THR A 79 -4.93 -2.60 16.07
C THR A 79 -5.65 -2.82 14.73
N TYR A 80 -5.56 -1.83 13.82
CA TYR A 80 -6.22 -1.87 12.51
C TYR A 80 -5.73 -3.03 11.63
N GLN A 81 -4.43 -3.38 11.65
CA GLN A 81 -3.86 -4.45 10.82
C GLN A 81 -4.51 -5.83 11.06
N ASN A 82 -5.16 -6.01 12.22
CA ASN A 82 -5.81 -7.28 12.59
C ASN A 82 -7.17 -7.48 11.89
N ILE A 83 -7.66 -6.50 11.14
CA ILE A 83 -8.84 -6.64 10.29
C ILE A 83 -8.48 -7.57 9.11
N LYS A 84 -9.17 -8.71 9.03
CA LYS A 84 -8.95 -9.75 8.01
C LYS A 84 -10.26 -10.03 7.29
N ASN A 85 -10.33 -9.75 5.98
CA ASN A 85 -11.54 -9.97 5.18
C ASN A 85 -11.35 -10.94 3.99
N THR A 86 -10.11 -11.21 3.58
CA THR A 86 -9.77 -12.19 2.54
C THR A 86 -8.30 -12.60 2.67
N PHE A 87 -7.89 -13.63 1.93
CA PHE A 87 -6.49 -13.77 1.55
C PHE A 87 -6.07 -12.62 0.64
N ILE A 88 -4.89 -12.07 0.92
CA ILE A 88 -4.20 -11.02 0.17
C ILE A 88 -2.84 -11.54 -0.31
N HIS A 89 -2.27 -10.89 -1.31
CA HIS A 89 -0.90 -11.10 -1.75
C HIS A 89 0.12 -10.69 -0.68
N GLY A 90 -0.13 -9.56 -0.01
CA GLY A 90 0.63 -9.16 1.17
C GLY A 90 1.92 -8.39 0.92
N ASP A 91 2.34 -8.27 -0.34
CA ASP A 91 3.47 -7.46 -0.85
C ASP A 91 3.21 -7.04 -2.31
N LEU A 92 2.03 -6.52 -2.62
CA LEU A 92 1.63 -6.25 -4.00
C LEU A 92 2.18 -4.91 -4.54
N GLY A 93 3.49 -4.70 -4.49
CA GLY A 93 4.13 -3.57 -5.16
C GLY A 93 4.33 -3.80 -6.66
N LYS A 94 4.68 -2.74 -7.40
CA LYS A 94 4.96 -2.83 -8.85
C LYS A 94 6.06 -3.83 -9.24
N TRP A 95 6.93 -4.17 -8.29
CA TRP A 95 7.98 -5.18 -8.47
C TRP A 95 7.43 -6.60 -8.62
N ASN A 96 6.20 -6.84 -8.13
CA ASN A 96 5.50 -8.12 -8.22
C ASN A 96 4.49 -8.16 -9.38
N LEU A 97 4.70 -7.30 -10.38
CA LEU A 97 3.89 -7.22 -11.59
C LEU A 97 4.71 -7.56 -12.84
N LEU A 98 4.15 -8.41 -13.69
CA LEU A 98 4.63 -8.60 -15.06
C LEU A 98 3.67 -7.93 -16.04
N TYR A 99 4.22 -7.11 -16.94
CA TYR A 99 3.44 -6.41 -17.95
C TYR A 99 3.70 -6.99 -19.34
N ASN A 100 2.60 -7.37 -20.00
CA ASN A 100 2.57 -7.75 -21.41
C ASN A 100 1.35 -7.09 -22.05
N SER A 101 1.53 -5.85 -22.49
CA SER A 101 0.46 -4.93 -22.89
C SER A 101 -0.62 -5.61 -23.74
N PRO A 102 -1.91 -5.47 -23.38
CA PRO A 102 -2.46 -4.66 -22.27
C PRO A 102 -2.55 -5.40 -20.93
N LYS A 103 -2.03 -6.62 -20.82
CA LYS A 103 -2.26 -7.51 -19.67
C LYS A 103 -1.25 -7.30 -18.55
N VAL A 104 -1.75 -7.35 -17.32
CA VAL A 104 -0.94 -7.41 -16.09
C VAL A 104 -1.07 -8.80 -15.47
N TYR A 105 0.05 -9.34 -15.00
CA TYR A 105 0.09 -10.57 -14.22
C TYR A 105 0.71 -10.28 -12.86
N ILE A 106 0.15 -10.88 -11.83
CA ILE A 106 0.65 -10.81 -10.45
C ILE A 106 1.49 -12.06 -10.18
N ILE A 107 2.68 -11.87 -9.61
CA ILE A 107 3.64 -12.93 -9.29
C ILE A 107 4.15 -12.78 -7.85
N ASP A 108 4.87 -13.78 -7.36
CA ASP A 108 5.53 -13.77 -6.05
C ASP A 108 4.57 -13.71 -4.84
N PHE A 109 3.80 -14.79 -4.69
CA PHE A 109 2.86 -14.99 -3.59
C PHE A 109 3.54 -15.42 -2.26
N GLY A 110 4.82 -15.07 -2.05
CA GLY A 110 5.60 -15.46 -0.87
C GLY A 110 5.10 -14.87 0.46
N GLU A 111 4.27 -13.83 0.41
CA GLU A 111 3.71 -13.13 1.58
C GLU A 111 2.19 -13.33 1.76
N VAL A 112 1.61 -14.33 1.07
CA VAL A 112 0.16 -14.59 1.08
C VAL A 112 -0.33 -14.90 2.48
N ARG A 113 -1.33 -14.15 2.93
CA ARG A 113 -1.95 -14.33 4.25
C ARG A 113 -3.34 -13.73 4.29
N LYS A 114 -4.08 -13.92 5.39
CA LYS A 114 -5.33 -13.19 5.59
C LYS A 114 -5.05 -11.75 6.03
N GLY A 115 -5.74 -10.81 5.41
CA GLY A 115 -5.63 -9.38 5.71
C GLY A 115 -6.81 -8.60 5.15
N ASP A 116 -6.72 -7.27 5.23
CA ASP A 116 -7.62 -6.37 4.52
C ASP A 116 -7.16 -6.27 3.06
N ASN A 117 -8.03 -6.59 2.11
CA ASN A 117 -7.78 -6.45 0.67
C ASN A 117 -7.31 -5.05 0.25
N HIS A 118 -7.66 -4.00 1.00
CA HIS A 118 -7.19 -2.65 0.72
C HIS A 118 -5.68 -2.49 0.96
N LEU A 119 -5.02 -3.39 1.70
CA LEU A 119 -3.57 -3.37 1.87
C LEU A 119 -2.83 -3.64 0.55
N ASP A 120 -3.30 -4.61 -0.23
CA ASP A 120 -2.77 -4.87 -1.58
C ASP A 120 -3.04 -3.69 -2.53
N ILE A 121 -4.22 -3.06 -2.41
CA ILE A 121 -4.56 -1.85 -3.18
C ILE A 121 -3.62 -0.70 -2.79
N ALA A 122 -3.35 -0.50 -1.51
CA ALA A 122 -2.42 0.50 -1.03
C ALA A 122 -1.00 0.25 -1.56
N ALA A 123 -0.51 -0.98 -1.48
CA ALA A 123 0.81 -1.36 -1.96
C ALA A 123 0.99 -1.09 -3.47
N ILE A 124 -0.01 -1.47 -4.27
CA ILE A 124 0.08 -1.33 -5.73
C ILE A 124 -0.05 0.13 -6.15
N LEU A 125 -0.99 0.89 -5.58
CA LEU A 125 -1.21 2.28 -5.94
C LEU A 125 -0.04 3.16 -5.51
N THR A 126 0.47 3.00 -4.29
CA THR A 126 1.63 3.78 -3.80
C THR A 126 2.92 3.47 -4.57
N SER A 127 3.06 2.27 -5.14
CA SER A 127 4.25 1.93 -5.94
C SER A 127 4.11 2.31 -7.42
N MET A 128 2.88 2.40 -7.94
CA MET A 128 2.56 2.77 -9.33
C MET A 128 2.41 4.28 -9.53
N ILE A 129 1.75 5.00 -8.62
CA ILE A 129 1.54 6.44 -8.73
C ILE A 129 2.88 7.15 -8.50
N SER A 130 3.36 7.86 -9.52
CA SER A 130 4.54 8.69 -9.36
C SER A 130 4.21 9.93 -8.53
N PHE A 131 5.18 10.35 -7.71
CA PHE A 131 5.10 11.61 -6.97
C PHE A 131 4.84 12.80 -7.89
N ASP A 132 5.40 12.78 -9.10
CA ASP A 132 5.33 13.88 -10.07
C ASP A 132 4.02 13.95 -10.88
N LEU A 133 3.10 12.98 -10.72
CA LEU A 133 1.80 13.04 -11.39
C LEU A 133 0.97 14.21 -10.88
N SER A 134 0.27 14.93 -11.75
CA SER A 134 -0.67 15.95 -11.28
C SER A 134 -1.80 15.32 -10.47
N GLU A 135 -2.45 16.12 -9.64
CA GLU A 135 -3.66 15.74 -8.93
C GLU A 135 -4.74 15.23 -9.88
N GLU A 136 -5.00 15.96 -10.98
CA GLU A 136 -5.98 15.56 -12.00
C GLU A 136 -5.72 14.14 -12.54
N PHE A 137 -4.48 13.84 -12.92
CA PHE A 137 -4.12 12.51 -13.41
C PHE A 137 -4.19 11.45 -12.30
N THR A 138 -3.80 11.80 -11.08
CA THR A 138 -3.90 10.90 -9.93
C THR A 138 -5.36 10.54 -9.66
N CYS A 139 -6.27 11.51 -9.57
CA CYS A 139 -7.71 11.30 -9.44
C CYS A 139 -8.27 10.43 -10.56
N LYS A 140 -7.87 10.70 -11.80
CA LYS A 140 -8.29 9.93 -12.97
C LYS A 140 -7.87 8.46 -12.87
N TYR A 141 -6.64 8.19 -12.43
CA TYR A 141 -6.11 6.83 -12.28
C TYR A 141 -6.73 6.09 -11.11
N LEU A 142 -6.90 6.73 -9.96
CA LEU A 142 -7.59 6.17 -8.80
C LEU A 142 -9.02 5.78 -9.15
N ARG A 143 -9.76 6.67 -9.82
CA ARG A 143 -11.14 6.42 -10.27
C ARG A 143 -11.20 5.24 -11.24
N ALA A 144 -10.35 5.22 -12.26
CA ALA A 144 -10.33 4.15 -13.26
C ALA A 144 -10.00 2.79 -12.64
N PHE A 145 -9.06 2.75 -11.70
CA PHE A 145 -8.75 1.54 -10.93
C PHE A 145 -9.96 1.08 -10.12
N HIS A 146 -10.57 1.98 -9.34
CA HIS A 146 -11.67 1.65 -8.44
C HIS A 146 -12.92 1.19 -9.20
N GLU A 147 -13.22 1.82 -10.33
CA GLU A 147 -14.33 1.44 -11.21
C GLU A 147 -14.21 0.02 -11.75
N GLU A 148 -13.00 -0.43 -12.08
CA GLU A 148 -12.78 -1.81 -12.53
C GLU A 148 -12.75 -2.80 -11.37
N TYR A 149 -12.19 -2.40 -10.23
CA TYR A 149 -12.10 -3.25 -9.05
C TYR A 149 -13.48 -3.57 -8.44
N LYS A 150 -14.37 -2.57 -8.34
CA LYS A 150 -15.71 -2.73 -7.75
C LYS A 150 -16.62 -3.68 -8.54
N ASN A 151 -16.30 -3.96 -9.81
CA ASN A 151 -17.02 -4.97 -10.61
C ASN A 151 -16.89 -6.39 -10.03
N TYR A 152 -15.91 -6.63 -9.15
CA TYR A 152 -15.64 -7.92 -8.53
C TYR A 152 -15.74 -7.91 -7.00
N MET A 153 -15.58 -6.74 -6.37
CA MET A 153 -15.49 -6.58 -4.92
C MET A 153 -16.33 -5.40 -4.43
N GLU A 154 -17.45 -5.68 -3.76
CA GLU A 154 -18.40 -4.65 -3.28
C GLU A 154 -17.89 -3.82 -2.08
N ASP A 155 -16.95 -4.35 -1.29
CA ASP A 155 -16.44 -3.69 -0.07
C ASP A 155 -15.28 -2.71 -0.33
N SER A 156 -15.16 -2.19 -1.56
CA SER A 156 -14.10 -1.24 -1.94
C SER A 156 -14.40 0.18 -1.44
N LYS A 157 -14.03 0.47 -0.19
CA LYS A 157 -14.31 1.76 0.47
C LYS A 157 -13.09 2.67 0.49
N TRP A 158 -13.28 3.95 0.15
CA TRP A 158 -12.19 4.93 0.07
C TRP A 158 -11.56 5.21 1.43
N GLU A 159 -12.34 5.21 2.50
CA GLU A 159 -11.87 5.40 3.88
C GLU A 159 -10.96 4.25 4.32
N LYS A 160 -11.30 3.01 3.92
CA LYS A 160 -10.44 1.83 4.17
C LYS A 160 -9.17 1.90 3.36
N LEU A 161 -9.24 2.35 2.10
CA LEU A 161 -8.06 2.54 1.28
C LEU A 161 -7.11 3.58 1.88
N GLN A 162 -7.63 4.73 2.32
CA GLN A 162 -6.83 5.78 2.96
C GLN A 162 -6.10 5.23 4.20
N LYS A 163 -6.80 4.52 5.09
CA LYS A 163 -6.19 3.87 6.27
C LYS A 163 -5.14 2.83 5.90
N ASN A 164 -5.37 2.03 4.86
CA ASN A 164 -4.38 1.05 4.40
C ASN A 164 -3.17 1.68 3.72
N ILE A 165 -3.31 2.85 3.06
CA ILE A 165 -2.17 3.63 2.57
C ILE A 165 -1.30 4.09 3.74
N GLN A 166 -1.91 4.61 4.81
CA GLN A 166 -1.18 4.97 6.03
C GLN A 166 -0.45 3.77 6.63
N LEU A 167 -1.15 2.63 6.82
CA LEU A 167 -0.54 1.40 7.33
C LEU A 167 0.63 0.93 6.46
N TRP A 168 0.48 0.92 5.14
CA TRP A 168 1.52 0.51 4.20
C TRP A 168 2.76 1.42 4.28
N ILE A 169 2.55 2.72 4.34
CA ILE A 169 3.63 3.71 4.42
C ILE A 169 4.38 3.58 5.76
N LEU A 170 3.66 3.41 6.88
CA LEU A 170 4.29 3.20 8.19
C LEU A 170 5.14 1.92 8.20
N ARG A 171 4.62 0.81 7.66
CA ARG A 171 5.39 -0.44 7.50
C ARG A 171 6.66 -0.18 6.68
N GLY A 172 6.55 0.54 5.57
CA GLY A 172 7.70 0.91 4.73
C GLY A 172 8.74 1.77 5.45
N MET A 173 8.31 2.78 6.19
CA MET A 173 9.18 3.65 6.99
C MET A 173 9.96 2.86 8.04
N LEU A 174 9.26 2.01 8.80
CA LEU A 174 9.91 1.20 9.84
C LEU A 174 10.82 0.12 9.24
N ALA A 175 10.44 -0.49 8.12
CA ALA A 175 11.32 -1.42 7.41
C ALA A 175 12.60 -0.72 6.92
N LEU A 176 12.50 0.50 6.35
CA LEU A 176 13.66 1.30 5.97
C LEU A 176 14.54 1.65 7.18
N LEU A 177 13.93 2.01 8.31
CA LEU A 177 14.66 2.31 9.54
C LEU A 177 15.35 1.05 10.10
N LEU A 178 14.73 -0.12 9.97
CA LEU A 178 15.30 -1.38 10.44
C LEU A 178 16.51 -1.79 9.59
N TYR A 179 16.35 -1.79 8.26
CA TYR A 179 17.29 -2.41 7.33
C TYR A 179 18.20 -1.43 6.59
N SER A 180 17.90 -0.14 6.60
CA SER A 180 18.55 0.85 5.71
C SER A 180 18.80 2.21 6.36
N SER A 181 18.70 2.34 7.69
CA SER A 181 18.91 3.63 8.40
C SER A 181 20.29 4.26 8.16
N ASN A 182 21.29 3.43 7.86
CA ASN A 182 22.67 3.89 7.63
C ASN A 182 22.93 4.29 6.16
N LYS A 183 21.93 4.17 5.28
CA LYS A 183 22.07 4.56 3.87
C LYS A 183 21.95 6.09 3.75
N PRO A 184 22.75 6.72 2.86
CA PRO A 184 22.81 8.18 2.73
C PRO A 184 21.46 8.82 2.33
N ASN A 185 20.55 8.06 1.73
CA ASN A 185 19.25 8.53 1.26
C ASN A 185 18.08 8.13 2.17
N PHE A 186 18.33 7.63 3.39
CA PHE A 186 17.26 7.18 4.30
C PHE A 186 16.22 8.28 4.57
N ILE A 187 16.69 9.47 4.98
CA ILE A 187 15.81 10.61 5.31
C ILE A 187 14.99 11.05 4.09
N GLU A 188 15.63 11.18 2.93
CA GLU A 188 14.95 11.54 1.69
C GLU A 188 13.89 10.50 1.29
N SER A 189 14.20 9.21 1.46
CA SER A 189 13.27 8.13 1.12
C SER A 189 12.04 8.14 2.01
N VAL A 190 12.23 8.34 3.32
CA VAL A 190 11.11 8.45 4.28
C VAL A 190 10.27 9.70 4.01
N LYS A 191 10.89 10.84 3.70
CA LYS A 191 10.15 12.06 3.31
C LYS A 191 9.28 11.84 2.09
N LYS A 192 9.81 11.22 1.03
CA LYS A 192 9.02 10.88 -0.17
C LYS A 192 7.84 9.96 0.14
N MET A 193 7.99 9.05 1.11
CA MET A 193 6.89 8.19 1.56
C MET A 193 5.80 8.98 2.28
N ILE A 194 6.18 9.87 3.20
CA ILE A 194 5.24 10.76 3.90
C ILE A 194 4.54 11.70 2.91
N ASP A 195 5.29 12.32 2.00
CA ASP A 195 4.73 13.25 1.01
C ASP A 195 3.75 12.53 0.05
N LEU A 196 4.03 11.27 -0.29
CA LEU A 196 3.12 10.45 -1.10
C LEU A 196 1.85 10.07 -0.33
N GLU A 197 1.98 9.68 0.95
CA GLU A 197 0.83 9.43 1.82
C GLU A 197 -0.08 10.65 1.87
N LEU A 198 0.49 11.80 2.20
CA LEU A 198 -0.18 13.10 2.23
C LEU A 198 -0.96 13.40 0.95
N LYS A 199 -0.26 13.32 -0.19
CA LYS A 199 -0.85 13.59 -1.49
C LYS A 199 -2.04 12.67 -1.76
N LEU A 200 -1.89 11.36 -1.53
CA LEU A 200 -2.96 10.41 -1.79
C LEU A 200 -4.10 10.56 -0.80
N SER A 201 -3.81 10.78 0.48
CA SER A 201 -4.80 10.98 1.53
C SER A 201 -5.65 12.22 1.29
N ASN A 202 -5.03 13.35 0.89
CA ASN A 202 -5.75 14.57 0.54
C ASN A 202 -6.62 14.37 -0.70
N ILE A 203 -6.06 13.76 -1.75
CA ILE A 203 -6.81 13.47 -2.98
C ILE A 203 -8.02 12.58 -2.69
N ILE A 204 -7.85 11.52 -1.89
CA ILE A 204 -8.92 10.62 -1.50
C ILE A 204 -9.99 11.39 -0.71
N CYS A 205 -9.58 12.18 0.28
CA CYS A 205 -10.48 12.93 1.14
C CYS A 205 -11.28 14.00 0.39
N GLU A 206 -10.69 14.70 -0.55
CA GLU A 206 -11.34 15.84 -1.23
C GLU A 206 -12.22 15.41 -2.41
N ASN A 207 -11.95 14.24 -3.00
CA ASN A 207 -12.58 13.82 -4.25
C ASN A 207 -13.48 12.58 -4.14
N PHE A 208 -13.37 11.81 -3.04
CA PHE A 208 -14.00 10.48 -2.96
C PHE A 208 -14.70 10.16 -1.63
N ILE A 209 -14.52 10.98 -0.59
CA ILE A 209 -15.17 10.88 0.73
C ILE A 209 -16.00 12.15 0.95
#